data_AF-A0A972TF00-F1
#
_entry.id   AF-A0A972TF00-F1
#
_cell.length_a   1.000
_cell.length_b   1.000
_cell.length_c   1.000
_cell.angle_alpha   90.00
_cell.angle_beta   90.00
_cell.angle_gamma   90.00
#
_symmetry.space_group_name_H-M   'P 1'
#
loop_
_entity.id
_entity.type
_entity.pdbx_description
1 polymer ?
#
loop_
_entity_poly.entity_id
_entity_poly.type
_entity_poly.pdbx_seq_one_letter_code
_entity_poly.pdbx_strand_id
1 'polypeptide(L)'
;MKIGRIIFICKKKLIHLIEKIPARLKEHGEEEKNAPFSLILQISGHLLRNLPIKDDLVRVIASYAYADAKSYYLYAVVSEVLSSCMSCMRVASWVEDSEEEILFGYPKMNPGNETISGGRISHLLHESVIDEFEVRFRKLQEFLCNLVCFSETNEQEYYQLFFTAEGLSDIKYANQDITEFFGNPIENFTNQSKDLLSKCNALINKLDKKKCWFLRHGATFDLRDQPIISSYRQRYKKALSIATDGEKI
;
A
#
# COMPACT_ATOMS: atom_id res chain seq x y z
N MET A 1 -10.49 -19.19 11.21
CA MET A 1 -11.12 -17.85 11.32
C MET A 1 -11.75 -17.50 9.97
N LYS A 2 -13.03 -17.09 9.89
CA LYS A 2 -13.64 -16.76 8.57
C LYS A 2 -12.97 -15.51 7.99
N ILE A 3 -12.54 -15.55 6.72
CA ILE A 3 -11.80 -14.46 6.04
C ILE A 3 -12.51 -13.09 6.13
N GLY A 4 -13.84 -13.07 6.19
CA GLY A 4 -14.61 -11.84 6.43
C GLY A 4 -14.28 -11.13 7.76
N ARG A 5 -13.94 -11.88 8.82
CA ARG A 5 -13.49 -11.29 10.10
C ARG A 5 -12.10 -10.66 9.97
N ILE A 6 -11.22 -11.24 9.14
CA ILE A 6 -9.87 -10.67 8.87
C ILE A 6 -10.02 -9.32 8.16
N ILE A 7 -10.85 -9.27 7.11
CA ILE A 7 -11.12 -8.03 6.35
C ILE A 7 -11.61 -6.91 7.29
N PHE A 8 -12.57 -7.22 8.17
CA PHE A 8 -13.08 -6.25 9.14
C PHE A 8 -12.00 -5.72 10.09
N ILE A 9 -11.14 -6.60 10.61
CA ILE A 9 -10.04 -6.21 11.50
C ILE A 9 -9.03 -5.34 10.73
N CYS A 10 -8.65 -5.73 9.52
CA CYS A 10 -7.72 -4.96 8.68
C CYS A 10 -8.26 -3.55 8.42
N LYS A 11 -9.54 -3.42 8.04
CA LYS A 11 -10.19 -2.12 7.83
C LYS A 11 -10.11 -1.23 9.06
N LYS A 12 -10.55 -1.73 10.23
CA LYS A 12 -10.53 -0.97 11.49
C LYS A 12 -9.12 -0.51 11.88
N LYS A 13 -8.09 -1.32 11.60
CA LYS A 13 -6.70 -0.98 11.92
C LYS A 13 -6.08 -0.02 10.92
N LEU A 14 -6.42 -0.13 9.64
CA LEU A 14 -6.05 0.86 8.63
C LEU A 14 -6.61 2.23 8.97
N ILE A 15 -7.90 2.33 9.30
CA ILE A 15 -8.53 3.58 9.73
C ILE A 15 -7.77 4.19 10.91
N HIS A 16 -7.52 3.39 11.95
CA HIS A 16 -6.80 3.86 13.13
C HIS A 16 -5.38 4.36 12.82
N LEU A 17 -4.66 3.70 11.90
CA LEU A 17 -3.35 4.16 11.45
C LEU A 17 -3.44 5.46 10.67
N ILE A 18 -4.38 5.54 9.73
CA ILE A 18 -4.57 6.69 8.87
C ILE A 18 -4.99 7.92 9.69
N GLU A 19 -5.79 7.77 10.75
CA GLU A 19 -6.15 8.87 11.65
C GLU A 19 -4.98 9.30 12.57
N LYS A 20 -4.17 8.34 13.06
CA LYS A 20 -3.10 8.65 14.03
C LYS A 20 -1.79 9.14 13.40
N ILE A 21 -1.48 8.77 12.16
CA ILE A 21 -0.25 9.20 11.48
C ILE A 21 -0.18 10.74 11.35
N PRO A 22 -1.23 11.45 10.87
CA PRO A 22 -1.21 12.91 10.77
C PRO A 22 -1.21 13.63 12.12
N ALA A 23 -1.84 13.05 13.15
CA ALA A 23 -1.91 13.64 14.49
C ALA A 23 -0.53 13.66 15.17
N ARG A 24 0.26 12.59 15.05
CA ARG A 24 1.62 12.53 15.62
C ARG A 24 2.64 13.44 14.93
N LEU A 25 2.41 13.78 13.66
CA LEU A 25 3.24 14.79 12.98
C LEU A 25 2.96 16.22 13.48
N LYS A 26 1.84 16.45 14.17
CA LYS A 26 1.41 17.78 14.64
C LYS A 26 1.56 18.01 16.13
N GLU A 27 1.56 16.97 16.96
CA GLU A 27 1.59 17.09 18.42
C GLU A 27 2.83 16.38 19.01
N HIS A 28 3.78 17.18 19.48
CA HIS A 28 4.84 16.77 20.42
C HIS A 28 4.23 16.56 21.83
N GLY A 29 3.36 15.54 21.98
CA GLY A 29 2.62 15.27 23.23
C GLY A 29 3.02 13.95 23.90
N GLU A 30 3.39 14.02 25.17
CA GLU A 30 4.17 13.02 25.91
C GLU A 30 3.47 11.74 26.39
N GLU A 31 2.14 11.58 26.33
CA GLU A 31 1.49 10.54 27.16
C GLU A 31 0.85 9.34 26.42
N GLU A 32 0.81 9.30 25.08
CA GLU A 32 0.30 8.14 24.33
C GLU A 32 1.41 7.36 23.58
N LYS A 33 2.66 7.47 24.02
CA LYS A 33 3.85 7.30 23.17
C LYS A 33 4.05 5.90 22.53
N ASN A 34 3.66 4.75 23.12
CA ASN A 34 3.97 3.43 22.51
C ASN A 34 2.87 2.33 22.53
N ALA A 35 1.73 2.56 23.20
CA ALA A 35 0.67 1.54 23.32
C ALA A 35 -0.10 1.20 22.01
N PRO A 36 -0.39 2.14 21.07
CA PRO A 36 -1.21 1.79 19.92
C PRO A 36 -0.46 0.94 18.89
N PHE A 37 0.82 1.21 18.63
CA PHE A 37 1.58 0.51 17.58
C PHE A 37 1.99 -0.91 17.98
N SER A 38 2.40 -1.12 19.24
CA SER A 38 2.71 -2.45 19.77
C SER A 38 1.50 -3.40 19.69
N LEU A 39 0.31 -2.90 20.01
CA LEU A 39 -0.94 -3.64 19.85
C LEU A 39 -1.26 -3.94 18.36
N ILE A 40 -1.05 -2.97 17.46
CA ILE A 40 -1.26 -3.18 16.02
C ILE A 40 -0.26 -4.20 15.48
N LEU A 41 1.00 -4.17 15.91
CA LEU A 41 2.02 -5.16 15.53
C LEU A 41 1.65 -6.57 15.98
N GLN A 42 1.23 -6.73 17.25
CA GLN A 42 0.79 -8.02 17.76
C GLN A 42 -0.41 -8.57 16.98
N ILE A 43 -1.41 -7.72 16.73
CA ILE A 43 -2.60 -8.11 15.96
C ILE A 43 -2.23 -8.46 14.52
N SER A 44 -1.44 -7.63 13.85
CA SER A 44 -0.98 -7.89 12.48
C SER A 44 -0.16 -9.18 12.39
N GLY A 45 0.74 -9.42 13.35
CA GLY A 45 1.49 -10.68 13.45
C GLY A 45 0.57 -11.89 13.67
N HIS A 46 -0.46 -11.77 14.51
CA HIS A 46 -1.47 -12.81 14.67
C HIS A 46 -2.30 -13.02 13.40
N LEU A 47 -2.63 -11.96 12.66
CA LEU A 47 -3.36 -12.06 11.39
C LEU A 47 -2.54 -12.79 10.34
N LEU A 48 -1.25 -12.44 10.18
CA LEU A 48 -0.34 -13.11 9.24
C LEU A 48 -0.22 -14.60 9.53
N ARG A 49 -0.04 -14.99 10.80
CA ARG A 49 0.01 -16.40 11.21
C ARG A 49 -1.25 -17.21 10.91
N ASN A 50 -2.40 -16.53 10.78
CA ASN A 50 -3.69 -17.14 10.51
C ASN A 50 -4.06 -17.16 9.02
N LEU A 51 -3.27 -16.54 8.15
CA LEU A 51 -3.44 -16.63 6.70
C LEU A 51 -2.82 -17.93 6.18
N PRO A 52 -3.36 -18.51 5.09
CA PRO A 52 -2.84 -19.74 4.51
C PRO A 52 -1.47 -19.56 3.82
N ILE A 53 -1.03 -18.32 3.64
CA ILE A 53 0.25 -17.96 3.01
C ILE A 53 1.32 -17.85 4.10
N LYS A 54 2.45 -18.53 3.88
CA LYS A 54 3.64 -18.45 4.74
C LYS A 54 4.69 -17.53 4.10
N ASP A 55 5.39 -16.76 4.92
CA ASP A 55 6.41 -15.77 4.51
C ASP A 55 7.48 -16.35 3.57
N ASP A 56 7.96 -17.55 3.86
CA ASP A 56 8.98 -18.25 3.06
C ASP A 56 8.55 -18.52 1.61
N LEU A 57 7.24 -18.60 1.39
CA LEU A 57 6.66 -18.89 0.09
C LEU A 57 6.24 -17.62 -0.65
N VAL A 58 6.29 -16.42 -0.07
CA VAL A 58 5.74 -15.20 -0.68
C VAL A 58 6.40 -14.85 -2.02
N ARG A 59 7.73 -15.01 -2.13
CA ARG A 59 8.46 -14.77 -3.39
C ARG A 59 8.10 -15.78 -4.48
N VAL A 60 7.80 -17.02 -4.08
CA VAL A 60 7.37 -18.10 -4.98
C VAL A 60 5.89 -17.92 -5.33
N ILE A 61 5.07 -17.53 -4.36
CA ILE A 61 3.63 -17.26 -4.48
C ILE A 61 3.37 -16.02 -5.32
N ALA A 62 4.26 -15.02 -5.38
CA ALA A 62 4.13 -13.93 -6.36
C ALA A 62 4.01 -14.48 -7.80
N SER A 63 4.70 -15.58 -8.11
CA SER A 63 4.59 -16.31 -9.39
C SER A 63 3.30 -17.15 -9.49
N TYR A 64 2.81 -17.68 -8.36
CA TYR A 64 1.60 -18.51 -8.25
C TYR A 64 0.36 -17.76 -7.71
N ALA A 65 0.36 -16.42 -7.68
CA ALA A 65 -0.64 -15.59 -6.98
C ALA A 65 -2.06 -15.78 -7.52
N TYR A 66 -2.18 -16.49 -8.63
CA TYR A 66 -3.43 -16.97 -9.19
C TYR A 66 -4.15 -18.01 -8.32
N ALA A 67 -3.47 -18.89 -7.58
CA ALA A 67 -4.15 -19.96 -6.84
C ALA A 67 -5.01 -19.42 -5.67
N ASP A 68 -4.43 -18.55 -4.83
CA ASP A 68 -5.11 -17.90 -3.69
C ASP A 68 -4.85 -16.38 -3.64
N ALA A 69 -5.24 -15.67 -4.72
CA ALA A 69 -5.19 -14.22 -4.87
C ALA A 69 -5.83 -13.45 -3.71
N LYS A 70 -6.94 -13.94 -3.13
CA LYS A 70 -7.59 -13.30 -1.99
C LYS A 70 -6.71 -13.30 -0.75
N SER A 71 -6.16 -14.46 -0.38
CA SER A 71 -5.25 -14.53 0.76
C SER A 71 -3.98 -13.74 0.52
N TYR A 72 -3.49 -13.70 -0.74
CA TYR A 72 -2.33 -12.91 -1.13
C TYR A 72 -2.58 -11.41 -0.96
N TYR A 73 -3.74 -10.93 -1.38
CA TYR A 73 -4.13 -9.54 -1.19
C TYR A 73 -4.19 -9.17 0.30
N LEU A 74 -4.80 -10.01 1.14
CA LEU A 74 -4.86 -9.78 2.58
C LEU A 74 -3.48 -9.81 3.23
N TYR A 75 -2.61 -10.72 2.80
CA TYR A 75 -1.22 -10.77 3.23
C TYR A 75 -0.50 -9.46 2.90
N ALA A 76 -0.65 -8.95 1.66
CA ALA A 76 -0.05 -7.69 1.24
C ALA A 76 -0.54 -6.49 2.09
N VAL A 77 -1.84 -6.40 2.35
CA VAL A 77 -2.43 -5.38 3.23
C VAL A 77 -1.82 -5.44 4.63
N VAL A 78 -1.82 -6.62 5.26
CA VAL A 78 -1.35 -6.76 6.65
C VAL A 78 0.16 -6.51 6.74
N SER A 79 0.91 -6.93 5.72
CA SER A 79 2.34 -6.67 5.61
C SER A 79 2.63 -5.17 5.48
N GLU A 80 1.81 -4.43 4.71
CA GLU A 80 1.96 -2.98 4.60
C GLU A 80 1.63 -2.25 5.90
N VAL A 81 0.57 -2.69 6.59
CA VAL A 81 0.21 -2.19 7.93
C VAL A 81 1.37 -2.39 8.90
N LEU A 82 1.97 -3.58 8.90
CA LEU A 82 3.10 -3.92 9.78
C LEU A 82 4.35 -3.10 9.41
N SER A 83 4.69 -3.00 8.14
CA SER A 83 5.79 -2.17 7.64
C SER A 83 5.60 -0.71 8.04
N SER A 84 4.39 -0.18 7.89
CA SER A 84 4.04 1.20 8.26
C SER A 84 4.17 1.44 9.76
N CYS A 85 3.72 0.49 10.60
CA CYS A 85 3.92 0.57 12.05
C CYS A 85 5.41 0.57 12.42
N MET A 86 6.22 -0.29 11.80
CA MET A 86 7.66 -0.36 12.07
C MET A 86 8.38 0.95 11.70
N SER A 87 7.98 1.60 10.62
CA SER A 87 8.53 2.93 10.27
C SER A 87 8.07 4.03 11.23
N CYS A 88 6.79 4.03 11.61
CA CYS A 88 6.29 4.96 12.64
C CYS A 88 7.08 4.81 13.95
N MET A 89 7.37 3.57 14.37
CA MET A 89 8.16 3.30 15.57
C MET A 89 9.61 3.76 15.41
N ARG A 90 10.25 3.50 14.26
CA ARG A 90 11.61 3.99 13.99
C ARG A 90 11.69 5.52 14.07
N VAL A 91 10.71 6.22 13.53
CA VAL A 91 10.66 7.68 13.63
C VAL A 91 10.38 8.13 15.05
N ALA A 92 9.47 7.46 15.77
CA ALA A 92 9.20 7.80 17.18
C ALA A 92 10.47 7.65 18.04
N SER A 93 11.23 6.57 17.87
CA SER A 93 12.52 6.39 18.54
C SER A 93 13.54 7.46 18.16
N TRP A 94 13.59 7.88 16.88
CA TRP A 94 14.47 8.96 16.47
C TRP A 94 14.10 10.32 17.11
N VAL A 95 12.81 10.60 17.26
CA VAL A 95 12.33 11.80 17.98
C VAL A 95 12.67 11.70 19.47
N GLU A 96 12.50 10.54 20.09
CA GLU A 96 12.83 10.30 21.51
C GLU A 96 14.35 10.43 21.76
N ASP A 97 15.20 9.87 20.90
CA ASP A 97 16.67 10.00 20.98
C ASP A 97 17.11 11.48 20.90
N SER A 98 16.40 12.29 20.11
CA SER A 98 16.64 13.74 20.03
C SER A 98 16.21 14.51 21.29
N GLU A 99 15.22 14.00 22.04
CA GLU A 99 14.78 14.55 23.33
C GLU A 99 15.73 14.16 24.47
N GLU A 100 16.26 12.92 24.46
CA GLU A 100 17.28 12.47 25.43
C GLU A 100 18.63 13.18 25.23
N GLU A 101 19.05 13.44 23.99
CA GLU A 101 20.24 14.26 23.72
C GLU A 101 20.15 15.67 24.36
N ILE A 102 18.93 16.24 24.42
CA ILE A 102 18.65 17.53 25.08
C ILE A 102 18.73 17.40 26.61
N LEU A 103 18.30 16.28 27.18
CA LEU A 103 18.26 16.04 28.63
C LEU A 103 19.65 15.73 29.22
N PHE A 104 20.50 15.02 28.46
CA PHE A 104 21.84 14.59 28.90
C PHE A 104 22.98 15.55 28.50
N GLY A 105 22.65 16.72 27.95
CA GLY A 105 23.62 17.79 27.74
C GLY A 105 24.61 17.54 26.60
N TYR A 106 24.24 16.74 25.60
CA TYR A 106 24.98 16.70 24.35
C TYR A 106 24.89 18.08 23.68
N PRO A 107 25.99 18.61 23.12
CA PRO A 107 26.01 19.97 22.60
C PRO A 107 24.96 20.07 21.49
N LYS A 108 23.92 20.87 21.74
CA LYS A 108 22.99 21.30 20.69
C LYS A 108 23.84 21.71 19.49
N MET A 109 23.51 21.21 18.30
CA MET A 109 23.69 22.05 17.12
C MET A 109 22.86 23.31 17.39
N ASN A 110 23.50 24.31 18.00
CA ASN A 110 22.87 25.58 18.28
C ASN A 110 22.42 26.15 16.92
N PRO A 111 21.12 26.41 16.71
CA PRO A 111 20.66 27.07 15.49
C PRO A 111 21.16 28.53 15.38
N GLY A 112 21.89 29.03 16.39
CA GLY A 112 22.62 30.31 16.35
C GLY A 112 24.10 30.20 15.94
N ASN A 113 24.66 29.00 15.80
CA ASN A 113 25.97 28.74 15.21
C ASN A 113 25.78 27.83 14.00
N GLU A 114 25.10 28.36 12.98
CA GLU A 114 25.02 27.74 11.67
C GLU A 114 26.43 27.70 11.05
N THR A 115 27.18 26.62 11.30
CA THR A 115 27.83 26.03 10.15
C THR A 115 26.69 25.59 9.23
N ILE A 116 26.56 26.28 8.10
CA ILE A 116 25.53 26.16 7.05
C ILE A 116 25.22 24.68 6.67
N SER A 117 26.12 23.75 7.01
CA SER A 117 26.01 22.31 6.83
C SER A 117 25.12 21.59 7.85
N GLY A 118 25.07 22.00 9.12
CA GLY A 118 24.41 21.24 10.20
C GLY A 118 22.88 21.37 10.20
N GLY A 119 22.38 22.61 10.13
CA GLY A 119 20.94 22.87 10.04
C GLY A 119 20.30 22.32 8.76
N ARG A 120 21.06 22.35 7.65
CA ARG A 120 20.60 21.83 6.36
C ARG A 120 20.48 20.31 6.36
N ILE A 121 21.42 19.58 6.99
CA ILE A 121 21.33 18.12 7.10
C ILE A 121 20.14 17.72 7.97
N SER A 122 19.93 18.38 9.11
CA SER A 122 18.75 18.12 9.96
C SER A 122 17.43 18.37 9.21
N HIS A 123 17.34 19.48 8.47
CA HIS A 123 16.17 19.78 7.65
C HIS A 123 15.91 18.71 6.58
N LEU A 124 16.95 18.30 5.84
CA LEU A 124 16.83 17.23 4.84
C LEU A 124 16.42 15.88 5.45
N LEU A 125 16.88 15.58 6.67
CA LEU A 125 16.44 14.38 7.39
C LEU A 125 14.95 14.45 7.73
N HIS A 126 14.46 15.59 8.24
CA HIS A 126 13.04 15.80 8.49
C HIS A 126 12.19 15.68 7.22
N GLU A 127 12.61 16.32 6.12
CA GLU A 127 11.92 16.20 4.82
C GLU A 127 11.86 14.75 4.36
N SER A 128 12.96 14.01 4.45
CA SER A 128 12.99 12.59 4.04
C SER A 128 12.02 11.71 4.84
N VAL A 129 11.81 12.04 6.13
CA VAL A 129 10.86 11.35 6.99
C VAL A 129 9.42 11.69 6.60
N ILE A 130 9.13 12.97 6.32
CA ILE A 130 7.80 13.40 5.85
C ILE A 130 7.46 12.71 4.53
N ASP A 131 8.38 12.71 3.56
CA ASP A 131 8.19 12.05 2.27
C ASP A 131 7.89 10.57 2.43
N GLU A 132 8.63 9.87 3.31
CA GLU A 132 8.38 8.47 3.62
C GLU A 132 6.97 8.25 4.20
N PHE A 133 6.53 9.12 5.11
CA PHE A 133 5.17 9.04 5.67
C PHE A 133 4.10 9.29 4.62
N GLU A 134 4.27 10.28 3.74
CA GLU A 134 3.28 10.59 2.70
C GLU A 134 3.11 9.41 1.73
N VAL A 135 4.22 8.77 1.33
CA VAL A 135 4.20 7.58 0.47
C VAL A 135 3.47 6.43 1.15
N ARG A 136 3.80 6.14 2.41
CA ARG A 136 3.14 5.08 3.19
C ARG A 136 1.66 5.37 3.42
N PHE A 137 1.34 6.61 3.76
CA PHE A 137 -0.04 7.06 3.98
C PHE A 137 -0.89 6.88 2.72
N ARG A 138 -0.39 7.32 1.56
CA ARG A 138 -1.06 7.12 0.27
C ARG A 138 -1.31 5.64 0.00
N LYS A 139 -0.31 4.79 0.24
CA LYS A 139 -0.42 3.34 0.05
C LYS A 139 -1.45 2.69 0.98
N LEU A 140 -1.51 3.12 2.25
CA LEU A 140 -2.52 2.65 3.21
C LEU A 140 -3.93 3.07 2.79
N GLN A 141 -4.09 4.30 2.28
CA GLN A 141 -5.38 4.78 1.73
C GLN A 141 -5.81 3.97 0.50
N GLU A 142 -4.88 3.67 -0.41
CA GLU A 142 -5.14 2.81 -1.58
C GLU A 142 -5.58 1.41 -1.15
N PHE A 143 -4.91 0.80 -0.17
CA PHE A 143 -5.31 -0.50 0.37
C PHE A 143 -6.69 -0.45 1.03
N LEU A 144 -7.00 0.59 1.81
CA LEU A 144 -8.32 0.73 2.42
C LEU A 144 -9.41 0.88 1.36
N CYS A 145 -9.20 1.76 0.38
CA CYS A 145 -10.10 1.98 -0.74
C CYS A 145 -10.42 0.65 -1.45
N ASN A 146 -9.38 -0.11 -1.79
CA ASN A 146 -9.51 -1.39 -2.46
C ASN A 146 -10.22 -2.42 -1.57
N LEU A 147 -9.93 -2.50 -0.26
CA LEU A 147 -10.64 -3.37 0.69
C LEU A 147 -12.13 -3.05 0.82
N VAL A 148 -12.47 -1.77 0.79
CA VAL A 148 -13.86 -1.30 0.80
C VAL A 148 -14.56 -1.78 -0.47
N CYS A 149 -13.98 -1.58 -1.64
CA CYS A 149 -14.54 -2.08 -2.90
C CYS A 149 -14.64 -3.62 -2.95
N PHE A 150 -13.62 -4.34 -2.48
CA PHE A 150 -13.65 -5.81 -2.41
C PHE A 150 -14.69 -6.37 -1.43
N SER A 151 -15.27 -5.55 -0.55
CA SER A 151 -16.40 -6.00 0.27
C SER A 151 -17.66 -6.29 -0.54
N GLU A 152 -17.81 -5.67 -1.73
CA GLU A 152 -18.89 -5.98 -2.68
C GLU A 152 -18.52 -7.10 -3.68
N THR A 153 -17.22 -7.38 -3.88
CA THR A 153 -16.69 -8.33 -4.88
C THR A 153 -15.67 -9.28 -4.26
N ASN A 154 -16.11 -10.04 -3.26
CA ASN A 154 -15.24 -10.85 -2.41
C ASN A 154 -14.92 -12.24 -2.98
N GLU A 155 -15.25 -12.49 -4.25
CA GLU A 155 -14.94 -13.73 -4.96
C GLU A 155 -13.48 -13.72 -5.49
N GLN A 156 -12.87 -14.90 -5.50
CA GLN A 156 -11.45 -15.12 -5.80
C GLN A 156 -11.05 -14.59 -7.18
N GLU A 157 -11.93 -14.76 -8.15
CA GLU A 157 -11.74 -14.42 -9.56
C GLU A 157 -11.58 -12.90 -9.74
N TYR A 158 -12.25 -12.08 -8.92
CA TYR A 158 -12.08 -10.63 -8.95
C TYR A 158 -10.70 -10.19 -8.46
N TYR A 159 -10.15 -10.85 -7.43
CA TYR A 159 -8.77 -10.61 -6.98
C TYR A 159 -7.75 -11.04 -8.04
N GLN A 160 -7.96 -12.20 -8.66
CA GLN A 160 -7.09 -12.67 -9.75
C GLN A 160 -7.06 -11.68 -10.91
N LEU A 161 -8.23 -11.22 -11.36
CA LEU A 161 -8.33 -10.26 -12.45
C LEU A 161 -7.70 -8.91 -12.06
N PHE A 162 -7.91 -8.44 -10.82
CA PHE A 162 -7.29 -7.23 -10.30
C PHE A 162 -5.76 -7.28 -10.42
N PHE A 163 -5.11 -8.32 -9.88
CA PHE A 163 -3.65 -8.45 -9.95
C PHE A 163 -3.13 -8.65 -11.37
N THR A 164 -3.85 -9.42 -12.19
CA THR A 164 -3.45 -9.64 -13.58
C THR A 164 -3.50 -8.33 -14.37
N ALA A 165 -4.52 -7.51 -14.14
CA ALA A 165 -4.69 -6.23 -14.80
C ALA A 165 -3.71 -5.17 -14.30
N GLU A 166 -3.38 -5.14 -13.00
CA GLU A 166 -2.30 -4.30 -12.46
C GLU A 166 -0.94 -4.69 -13.06
N GLY A 167 -0.58 -5.98 -13.01
CA GLY A 167 0.69 -6.45 -13.59
C GLY A 167 0.80 -6.19 -15.10
N LEU A 168 -0.30 -6.31 -15.85
CA LEU A 168 -0.33 -5.95 -17.26
C LEU A 168 -0.10 -4.45 -17.47
N SER A 169 -0.71 -3.61 -16.63
CA SER A 169 -0.53 -2.17 -16.68
C SER A 169 0.93 -1.79 -16.39
N ASP A 170 1.52 -2.37 -15.35
CA ASP A 170 2.90 -2.09 -14.91
C ASP A 170 3.92 -2.46 -15.99
N ILE A 171 3.78 -3.65 -16.60
CA ILE A 171 4.70 -4.09 -17.66
C ILE A 171 4.53 -3.24 -18.91
N LYS A 172 3.31 -2.84 -19.27
CA LYS A 172 3.08 -1.95 -20.42
C LYS A 172 3.73 -0.60 -20.21
N TYR A 173 3.54 0.02 -19.03
CA TYR A 173 4.19 1.30 -18.71
C TYR A 173 5.71 1.18 -18.68
N ALA A 174 6.25 0.15 -18.02
CA ALA A 174 7.70 -0.06 -17.99
C ALA A 174 8.30 -0.26 -19.39
N ASN A 175 7.63 -1.02 -20.26
CA ASN A 175 8.11 -1.23 -21.63
C ASN A 175 7.96 0.02 -22.50
N GLN A 176 6.89 0.80 -22.28
CA GLN A 176 6.68 2.08 -22.95
C GLN A 176 7.78 3.08 -22.57
N ASP A 177 8.07 3.25 -21.29
CA ASP A 177 9.13 4.13 -20.79
C ASP A 177 10.48 3.70 -21.39
N ILE A 178 10.79 2.40 -21.39
CA ILE A 178 12.05 1.92 -21.96
C ILE A 178 12.13 2.19 -23.47
N THR A 179 11.03 2.01 -24.18
CA THR A 179 10.99 2.32 -25.61
C THR A 179 11.15 3.81 -25.86
N GLU A 180 10.56 4.66 -25.02
CA GLU A 180 10.68 6.12 -25.11
C GLU A 180 12.11 6.60 -24.84
N PHE A 181 12.76 6.10 -23.79
CA PHE A 181 14.10 6.55 -23.39
C PHE A 181 15.25 5.86 -24.14
N PHE A 182 15.08 4.60 -24.54
CA PHE A 182 16.15 3.78 -25.14
C PHE A 182 15.86 3.34 -26.58
N GLY A 183 14.71 3.72 -27.14
CA GLY A 183 14.36 3.53 -28.55
C GLY A 183 13.96 2.10 -28.93
N ASN A 184 14.04 1.12 -28.02
CA ASN A 184 13.69 -0.27 -28.30
C ASN A 184 12.93 -0.90 -27.14
N PRO A 185 11.82 -1.63 -27.40
CA PRO A 185 11.12 -2.38 -26.37
C PRO A 185 11.93 -3.60 -25.92
N ILE A 186 11.72 -4.02 -24.68
CA ILE A 186 12.22 -5.29 -24.17
C ILE A 186 11.31 -6.42 -24.64
N GLU A 187 11.88 -7.40 -25.35
CA GLU A 187 11.14 -8.55 -25.88
C GLU A 187 10.47 -9.36 -24.75
N ASN A 188 11.16 -9.52 -23.62
CA ASN A 188 10.62 -10.21 -22.45
C ASN A 188 9.34 -9.52 -21.91
N PHE A 189 9.32 -8.19 -21.83
CA PHE A 189 8.12 -7.45 -21.41
C PHE A 189 7.00 -7.55 -22.43
N THR A 190 7.34 -7.60 -23.71
CA THR A 190 6.36 -7.83 -24.78
C THR A 190 5.69 -9.20 -24.64
N ASN A 191 6.48 -10.25 -24.37
CA ASN A 191 5.96 -11.61 -24.19
C ASN A 191 5.13 -11.72 -22.90
N GLN A 192 5.61 -11.18 -21.78
CA GLN A 192 4.85 -11.16 -20.53
C GLN A 192 3.54 -10.38 -20.65
N SER A 193 3.54 -9.26 -21.39
CA SER A 193 2.32 -8.50 -21.66
C SER A 193 1.28 -9.33 -22.42
N LYS A 194 1.70 -10.11 -23.43
CA LYS A 194 0.81 -11.02 -24.17
C LYS A 194 0.22 -12.10 -23.27
N ASP A 195 1.03 -12.69 -22.39
CA ASP A 195 0.58 -13.71 -21.46
C ASP A 195 -0.45 -13.17 -20.45
N LEU A 196 -0.16 -12.02 -19.84
CA LEU A 196 -1.09 -11.36 -18.92
C LEU A 196 -2.37 -10.90 -19.63
N LEU A 197 -2.27 -10.42 -20.87
CA LEU A 197 -3.41 -10.05 -21.69
C LEU A 197 -4.33 -11.25 -21.96
N SER A 198 -3.76 -12.40 -22.30
CA SER A 198 -4.50 -13.65 -22.49
C SER A 198 -5.24 -14.06 -21.22
N LYS A 199 -4.57 -13.98 -20.07
CA LYS A 199 -5.17 -14.28 -18.75
C LYS A 199 -6.29 -13.31 -18.39
N CYS A 200 -6.10 -12.01 -18.59
CA CYS A 200 -7.14 -11.00 -18.38
C CYS A 200 -8.39 -11.29 -19.23
N ASN A 201 -8.19 -11.60 -20.51
CA ASN A 201 -9.30 -11.95 -21.42
C ASN A 201 -10.02 -13.24 -20.98
N ALA A 202 -9.29 -14.24 -20.49
CA ALA A 202 -9.89 -15.47 -19.98
C ALA A 202 -10.71 -15.24 -18.70
N LEU A 203 -10.25 -14.37 -17.81
CA LEU A 203 -10.93 -14.04 -16.55
C LEU A 203 -12.14 -13.14 -16.75
N ILE A 204 -12.01 -12.07 -17.54
CA ILE A 204 -13.10 -11.10 -17.74
C ILE A 204 -14.33 -11.72 -18.41
N ASN A 205 -14.14 -12.74 -19.24
CA ASN A 205 -15.25 -13.44 -19.91
C ASN A 205 -16.09 -14.27 -18.93
N LYS A 206 -15.58 -14.56 -17.73
CA LYS A 206 -16.27 -15.32 -16.68
C LYS A 206 -16.86 -14.43 -15.58
N LEU A 207 -16.55 -13.14 -15.59
CA LEU A 207 -16.90 -12.20 -14.52
C LEU A 207 -17.94 -11.18 -14.97
N ASP A 208 -18.75 -10.71 -14.01
CA ASP A 208 -19.59 -9.54 -14.26
C ASP A 208 -18.72 -8.28 -14.32
N LYS A 209 -18.60 -7.71 -15.53
CA LYS A 209 -17.82 -6.50 -15.81
C LYS A 209 -18.29 -5.30 -14.99
N LYS A 210 -19.57 -5.22 -14.61
CA LYS A 210 -20.10 -4.11 -13.80
C LYS A 210 -19.54 -4.11 -12.38
N LYS A 211 -19.12 -5.26 -11.89
CA LYS A 211 -18.48 -5.43 -10.57
C LYS A 211 -16.97 -5.14 -10.61
N CYS A 212 -16.35 -5.06 -11.79
CA CYS A 212 -14.91 -4.77 -11.93
C CYS A 212 -14.60 -3.27 -11.72
N TRP A 213 -14.82 -2.77 -10.50
CA TRP A 213 -14.60 -1.37 -10.10
C TRP A 213 -13.19 -0.84 -10.35
N PHE A 214 -12.20 -1.74 -10.43
CA PHE A 214 -10.81 -1.41 -10.69
C PHE A 214 -10.51 -1.20 -12.18
N LEU A 215 -11.38 -1.62 -13.10
CA LEU A 215 -11.18 -1.40 -14.54
C LEU A 215 -11.70 -0.02 -14.96
N ARG A 216 -11.03 0.60 -15.92
CA ARG A 216 -11.53 1.82 -16.55
C ARG A 216 -12.85 1.53 -17.28
N HIS A 217 -13.80 2.48 -17.27
CA HIS A 217 -15.05 2.30 -18.00
C HIS A 217 -14.77 2.09 -19.49
N GLY A 218 -15.26 0.98 -20.03
CA GLY A 218 -15.04 0.62 -21.44
C GLY A 218 -13.64 0.08 -21.72
N ALA A 219 -12.87 -0.24 -20.67
CA ALA A 219 -11.59 -0.91 -20.83
C ALA A 219 -11.76 -2.16 -21.69
N THR A 220 -10.99 -2.21 -22.76
CA THR A 220 -10.79 -3.41 -23.55
C THR A 220 -9.39 -3.92 -23.23
N PHE A 221 -9.28 -5.23 -23.04
CA PHE A 221 -7.98 -5.86 -22.90
C PHE A 221 -7.38 -6.01 -24.28
N ASP A 222 -6.78 -4.92 -24.75
CA ASP A 222 -5.98 -4.87 -25.97
C ASP A 222 -4.54 -4.42 -25.69
N LEU A 223 -3.70 -4.57 -26.72
CA LEU A 223 -2.31 -4.13 -26.67
C LEU A 223 -2.16 -2.61 -26.89
N ARG A 224 -3.26 -1.85 -27.07
CA ARG A 224 -3.18 -0.40 -27.32
C ARG A 224 -2.82 0.35 -26.05
N ASP A 225 -2.25 1.54 -26.17
CA ASP A 225 -1.69 2.32 -25.04
C ASP A 225 -2.75 2.95 -24.11
N GLN A 226 -3.92 2.33 -23.98
CA GLN A 226 -4.95 2.83 -23.08
C GLN A 226 -4.78 2.26 -21.67
N PRO A 227 -4.95 3.09 -20.62
CA PRO A 227 -4.96 2.61 -19.25
C PRO A 227 -6.12 1.63 -19.05
N ILE A 228 -5.76 0.43 -18.58
CA ILE A 228 -6.68 -0.67 -18.29
C ILE A 228 -7.31 -0.47 -16.91
N ILE A 229 -6.50 -0.05 -15.94
CA ILE A 229 -6.89 0.21 -14.56
C ILE A 229 -7.47 1.63 -14.43
N SER A 230 -8.53 1.74 -13.63
CA SER A 230 -9.13 3.01 -13.22
C SER A 230 -8.19 3.80 -12.31
N SER A 231 -8.25 5.13 -12.39
CA SER A 231 -7.38 5.96 -11.55
C SER A 231 -7.73 5.81 -10.07
N TYR A 232 -6.77 6.07 -9.18
CA TYR A 232 -7.02 6.07 -7.74
C TYR A 232 -8.24 6.93 -7.37
N ARG A 233 -8.37 8.12 -7.96
CA ARG A 233 -9.53 9.01 -7.75
C ARG A 233 -10.87 8.34 -8.08
N GLN A 234 -10.92 7.54 -9.15
CA GLN A 234 -12.13 6.81 -9.54
C GLN A 234 -12.45 5.70 -8.53
N ARG A 235 -11.43 4.91 -8.16
CA ARG A 235 -11.55 3.87 -7.13
C ARG A 235 -12.02 4.47 -5.79
N TYR A 236 -11.43 5.59 -5.38
CA TYR A 236 -11.75 6.30 -4.15
C TYR A 236 -13.20 6.78 -4.12
N LYS A 237 -13.69 7.38 -5.21
CA LYS A 237 -15.11 7.79 -5.32
C LYS A 237 -16.07 6.61 -5.20
N LYS A 238 -15.72 5.46 -5.78
CA LYS A 238 -16.50 4.23 -5.65
C LYS A 238 -16.44 3.67 -4.23
N ALA A 239 -15.28 3.70 -3.57
CA ALA A 239 -15.16 3.30 -2.17
C ALA A 239 -16.00 4.20 -1.25
N LEU A 240 -15.98 5.52 -1.45
CA LEU A 240 -16.77 6.45 -0.64
C LEU A 240 -18.29 6.21 -0.74
N SER A 241 -18.79 5.74 -1.88
CA SER A 241 -20.24 5.50 -2.05
C SER A 241 -20.74 4.22 -1.35
N ILE A 242 -19.82 3.36 -0.92
CA ILE A 242 -20.13 2.07 -0.28
C ILE A 242 -19.53 1.95 1.13
N ALA A 243 -18.62 2.86 1.50
CA ALA A 243 -17.99 2.94 2.81
C ALA A 243 -19.03 3.23 3.90
N THR A 244 -18.91 2.51 5.02
CA THR A 244 -19.58 2.87 6.28
C THR A 244 -19.00 4.17 6.84
N ASP A 245 -19.70 4.83 7.77
CA ASP A 245 -19.26 6.13 8.28
C ASP A 245 -17.89 6.09 8.96
N GLY A 246 -17.51 4.96 9.57
CA GLY A 246 -16.17 4.77 10.13
C GLY A 246 -15.08 4.48 9.10
N GLU A 247 -15.43 4.17 7.85
CA GLU A 247 -14.49 3.90 6.75
C GLU A 247 -14.27 5.12 5.85
N LYS A 248 -15.05 6.19 6.04
CA LYS A 248 -14.89 7.46 5.35
C LYS A 248 -13.78 8.24 6.07
N ILE A 249 -12.64 8.38 5.39
CA ILE A 249 -11.48 9.15 5.85
C ILE A 249 -11.45 10.50 5.12
#